data_AF-A0A7L9BQR9-F1
#
_entry.id   AF-A0A7L9BQR9-F1
#
_cell.length_a   1.000
_cell.length_b   1.000
_cell.length_c   1.000
_cell.angle_alpha   90.00
_cell.angle_beta   90.00
_cell.angle_gamma   90.00
#
_symmetry.space_group_name_H-M   'P 1'
#
loop_
_entity.id
_entity.type
_entity.pdbx_description
1 polymer ?
#
loop_
_entity_poly.entity_id
_entity_poly.type
_entity_poly.pdbx_seq_one_letter_code
_entity_poly.pdbx_strand_id
1 'polypeptide(L)'
;MSATPAPQPAPTQAQLDDVLQAALYLLGARQDQMLTIKEWTDLARAVAACQECKTADYLTEHDLEDIAERSALEWDEATDGPLAPGPNLDE
;
A
#
# COMPACT_ATOMS: atom_id res chain seq x y z
N MET A 1 10.82 -24.44 30.06
CA MET A 1 11.18 -23.02 30.28
C MET A 1 11.25 -22.39 28.90
N SER A 2 10.23 -21.62 28.51
CA SER A 2 10.20 -20.94 27.20
C SER A 2 10.95 -19.61 27.33
N ALA A 3 12.02 -19.44 26.56
CA ALA A 3 12.76 -18.18 26.53
C ALA A 3 11.87 -17.10 25.90
N THR A 4 11.57 -16.04 26.66
CA THR A 4 10.97 -14.82 26.12
C THR A 4 11.91 -14.28 25.03
N PRO A 5 11.44 -14.01 23.81
CA PRO A 5 12.29 -13.40 22.78
C PRO A 5 12.80 -12.06 23.31
N ALA A 6 14.11 -11.85 23.25
CA ALA A 6 14.68 -10.55 23.56
C ALA A 6 14.06 -9.49 22.62
N PRO A 7 13.74 -8.29 23.12
CA PRO A 7 13.20 -7.22 22.29
C PRO A 7 14.19 -6.98 21.15
N GLN A 8 13.73 -7.18 19.91
CA GLN A 8 14.52 -6.88 18.73
C GLN A 8 14.74 -5.35 18.71
N PRO A 9 15.96 -4.88 18.38
CA PRO A 9 16.23 -3.46 18.27
C PRO A 9 15.30 -2.86 17.21
N ALA A 10 14.65 -1.75 17.56
CA ALA A 10 13.84 -1.01 16.61
C ALA A 10 14.72 -0.59 15.42
N PRO A 11 14.20 -0.65 14.18
CA PRO A 11 14.94 -0.23 13.01
C PRO A 11 15.38 1.23 13.16
N THR A 12 16.60 1.51 12.70
CA THR A 12 17.13 2.87 12.66
C THR A 12 16.45 3.69 11.57
N GLN A 13 16.47 5.02 11.70
CA GLN A 13 15.87 5.91 10.69
C GLN A 13 16.43 5.65 9.28
N ALA A 14 17.75 5.43 9.15
CA ALA A 14 18.38 5.13 7.87
C ALA A 14 17.86 3.82 7.25
N GLN A 15 17.56 2.80 8.06
CA GLN A 15 16.99 1.55 7.57
C GLN A 15 15.55 1.71 7.12
N LEU A 16 14.78 2.58 7.79
CA LEU A 16 13.43 2.92 7.37
C LEU A 16 13.46 3.72 6.05
N ASP A 17 14.39 4.66 5.92
CA ASP A 17 14.57 5.46 4.70
C ASP A 17 15.01 4.59 3.50
N ASP A 18 15.92 3.64 3.71
CA ASP A 18 16.37 2.70 2.65
C ASP A 18 15.23 1.79 2.18
N VAL A 19 14.40 1.31 3.11
CA VAL A 19 13.21 0.48 2.79
C VAL A 19 12.16 1.31 2.07
N LEU A 20 11.93 2.55 2.50
CA LEU A 20 11.02 3.48 1.84
C LEU A 20 11.49 3.78 0.41
N GLN A 21 12.79 4.03 0.21
CA GLN A 21 13.35 4.29 -1.10
C GLN A 21 13.24 3.07 -2.02
N ALA A 22 13.50 1.86 -1.51
CA ALA A 22 13.32 0.62 -2.26
C ALA A 22 11.85 0.38 -2.62
N ALA A 23 10.92 0.67 -1.69
CA ALA A 23 9.49 0.62 -1.94
C ALA A 23 9.06 1.62 -3.02
N LEU A 24 9.56 2.87 -2.98
CA LEU A 24 9.31 3.89 -4.02
C LEU A 24 9.85 3.47 -5.40
N TYR A 25 11.00 2.80 -5.45
CA TYR A 25 11.53 2.25 -6.70
C TYR A 25 10.63 1.14 -7.27
N LEU A 26 10.15 0.23 -6.42
CA LEU A 26 9.19 -0.80 -6.79
C LEU A 26 7.83 -0.18 -7.19
N LEU A 27 7.45 0.93 -6.54
CA LEU A 27 6.28 1.71 -6.91
C LEU A 27 6.43 2.27 -8.35
N GLY A 28 7.59 2.85 -8.67
CA GLY A 28 7.91 3.32 -10.03
C GLY A 28 7.94 2.20 -11.09
N ALA A 29 8.36 0.99 -10.72
CA ALA A 29 8.44 -0.17 -11.61
C ALA A 29 7.08 -0.73 -12.05
N ARG A 30 5.96 -0.21 -11.52
CA ARG A 30 4.60 -0.60 -11.92
C ARG A 30 4.30 -0.42 -13.41
N GLN A 31 5.06 0.44 -14.09
CA GLN A 31 4.89 0.64 -15.53
C GLN A 31 5.09 -0.65 -16.36
N ASP A 32 5.74 -1.67 -15.81
CA ASP A 32 5.95 -2.98 -16.46
C ASP A 32 5.00 -4.11 -16.01
N GLN A 33 3.95 -3.81 -15.22
CA GLN A 33 2.96 -4.80 -14.74
C GLN A 33 3.53 -6.03 -13.98
N MET A 34 4.69 -5.90 -13.35
CA MET A 34 5.36 -7.03 -12.67
C MET A 34 4.80 -7.38 -11.27
N LEU A 35 3.86 -6.60 -10.73
CA LEU A 35 3.23 -6.83 -9.42
C LEU A 35 1.71 -7.02 -9.58
N THR A 36 1.12 -7.94 -8.82
CA THR A 36 -0.34 -8.07 -8.76
C THR A 36 -0.98 -6.88 -8.04
N ILE A 37 -2.26 -6.59 -8.31
CA ILE A 37 -2.99 -5.49 -7.66
C ILE A 37 -2.96 -5.58 -6.13
N LYS A 38 -2.94 -6.80 -5.59
CA LYS A 38 -2.83 -7.05 -4.15
C LYS A 38 -1.46 -6.67 -3.60
N GLU A 39 -0.38 -7.18 -4.21
CA GLU A 39 1.00 -6.88 -3.78
C GLU A 39 1.29 -5.39 -3.90
N TRP A 40 0.76 -4.77 -4.94
CA TRP A 40 0.81 -3.34 -5.14
C TRP A 40 0.11 -2.56 -4.02
N THR A 41 -1.11 -2.96 -3.66
CA THR A 41 -1.91 -2.31 -2.60
C THR A 41 -1.25 -2.44 -1.23
N ASP A 42 -0.72 -3.64 -0.92
CA ASP A 42 0.00 -3.89 0.33
C ASP A 42 1.26 -3.01 0.44
N LEU A 43 1.97 -2.79 -0.68
CA LEU A 43 3.12 -1.90 -0.73
C LEU A 43 2.73 -0.44 -0.53
N ALA A 44 1.70 0.04 -1.23
CA ALA A 44 1.20 1.41 -1.09
C ALA A 44 0.76 1.70 0.36
N ARG A 45 0.09 0.74 1.00
CA ARG A 45 -0.35 0.86 2.41
C ARG A 45 0.82 0.93 3.38
N ALA A 46 1.87 0.13 3.15
CA ALA A 46 3.08 0.19 3.97
C ALA A 46 3.79 1.55 3.85
N VAL A 47 3.90 2.08 2.63
CA VAL A 47 4.50 3.40 2.37
C VAL A 47 3.66 4.53 2.98
N ALA A 48 2.34 4.47 2.83
CA ALA A 48 1.42 5.44 3.40
C ALA A 48 1.50 5.49 4.94
N ALA A 49 1.58 4.32 5.60
CA ALA A 49 1.75 4.22 7.04
C ALA A 49 3.08 4.84 7.53
N CYS A 50 4.16 4.71 6.74
CA CYS A 50 5.45 5.33 7.06
C CYS A 50 5.47 6.85 6.88
N GLN A 51 4.65 7.38 5.97
CA GLN A 51 4.62 8.81 5.64
C GLN A 51 3.44 9.58 6.27
N GLU A 52 2.62 8.90 7.07
CA GLU A 52 1.38 9.46 7.65
C GLU A 52 0.41 10.01 6.57
N CYS A 53 0.39 9.37 5.40
CA CYS A 53 -0.51 9.68 4.28
C CYS A 53 -1.56 8.59 4.08
N LYS A 54 -2.47 8.76 3.12
CA LYS A 54 -3.45 7.72 2.76
C LYS A 54 -2.90 6.83 1.66
N THR A 55 -3.29 5.55 1.68
CA THR A 55 -2.89 4.57 0.64
C THR A 55 -3.24 5.07 -0.76
N ALA A 56 -4.44 5.64 -0.95
CA ALA A 56 -4.94 6.18 -2.21
C ALA A 56 -4.06 7.28 -2.82
N ASP A 57 -3.27 8.02 -2.02
CA ASP A 57 -2.38 9.07 -2.52
C ASP A 57 -1.25 8.51 -3.41
N TYR A 58 -0.97 7.21 -3.30
CA TYR A 58 0.04 6.48 -4.09
C TYR A 58 -0.55 5.66 -5.24
N LEU A 59 -1.87 5.66 -5.40
CA LEU A 59 -2.59 4.86 -6.39
C LEU A 59 -3.09 5.75 -7.52
N THR A 60 -3.09 5.22 -8.75
CA THR A 60 -3.78 5.87 -9.86
C THR A 60 -5.26 5.48 -9.86
N GLU A 61 -6.07 6.23 -10.59
CA GLU A 61 -7.50 5.98 -10.73
C GLU A 61 -7.81 4.54 -11.17
N HIS A 62 -7.11 4.05 -12.20
CA HIS A 62 -7.24 2.67 -12.68
C HIS A 62 -6.97 1.62 -11.60
N ASP A 63 -6.13 1.94 -10.63
CA ASP A 63 -5.77 1.00 -9.57
C ASP A 63 -6.81 0.97 -8.48
N LEU A 64 -7.37 2.14 -8.16
CA LEU A 64 -8.51 2.25 -7.26
C LEU A 64 -9.72 1.53 -7.86
N GLU A 65 -9.93 1.61 -9.18
CA GLU A 65 -10.95 0.84 -9.90
C GLU A 65 -10.68 -0.68 -9.79
N ASP A 66 -9.47 -1.15 -10.11
CA ASP A 66 -9.15 -2.59 -10.04
C ASP A 66 -9.22 -3.14 -8.59
N ILE A 67 -8.88 -2.32 -7.59
CA ILE A 67 -9.06 -2.65 -6.17
C ILE A 67 -10.55 -2.68 -5.80
N ALA A 68 -11.35 -1.72 -6.27
CA ALA A 68 -12.79 -1.70 -6.03
C ALA A 68 -13.46 -2.96 -6.62
N GLU A 69 -13.01 -3.40 -7.79
CA GLU A 69 -13.54 -4.60 -8.45
C GLU A 69 -13.09 -5.92 -7.78
N ARG A 70 -11.85 -5.98 -7.29
CA ARG A 70 -11.22 -7.26 -6.87
C ARG A 70 -10.96 -7.40 -5.37
N SER A 71 -11.00 -6.32 -4.60
CA SER A 71 -10.47 -6.27 -3.24
C SER A 71 -11.22 -5.32 -2.30
N ALA A 72 -12.39 -4.80 -2.69
CA ALA A 72 -13.17 -3.85 -1.89
C ALA A 72 -13.50 -4.32 -0.45
N LEU A 73 -13.51 -5.62 -0.18
CA LEU A 73 -13.78 -6.17 1.15
C LEU A 73 -12.65 -5.91 2.18
N GLU A 74 -11.42 -5.66 1.73
CA GLU A 74 -10.24 -5.43 2.58
C GLU A 74 -9.77 -3.96 2.58
N TRP A 75 -10.57 -3.06 1.99
CA TRP A 75 -10.28 -1.63 1.89
C TRP A 75 -10.92 -0.87 3.05
N ASP A 76 -10.12 -0.15 3.83
CA ASP A 76 -10.60 0.70 4.93
C ASP A 76 -10.51 2.16 4.53
N GLU A 77 -11.64 2.80 4.21
CA GLU A 77 -11.67 4.19 3.74
C GLU A 77 -11.01 5.19 4.71
N ALA A 78 -11.04 4.90 6.02
CA ALA A 78 -10.42 5.75 7.03
C ALA A 78 -8.89 5.77 6.90
N THR A 79 -8.27 4.61 6.67
CA THR A 79 -6.82 4.44 6.54
C THR A 79 -6.34 4.63 5.10
N ASP A 80 -7.06 4.04 4.15
CA ASP A 80 -6.66 3.91 2.76
C ASP A 80 -7.16 5.07 1.89
N GLY A 81 -8.20 5.79 2.33
CA GLY A 81 -8.84 6.85 1.55
C GLY A 81 -9.97 6.36 0.65
N PRO A 82 -10.65 7.25 -0.07
CA PRO A 82 -11.77 6.87 -0.93
C PRO A 82 -11.28 6.04 -2.12
N LEU A 83 -11.99 4.94 -2.43
CA LEU A 83 -11.91 4.34 -3.76
C LEU A 83 -12.52 5.33 -4.77
N ALA A 84 -12.01 5.34 -6.00
CA ALA A 84 -12.63 6.10 -7.07
C ALA A 84 -14.13 5.71 -7.16
N PRO A 85 -15.05 6.64 -7.48
CA PRO A 85 -16.42 6.27 -7.73
C PRO A 85 -16.40 5.24 -8.88
N GLY A 86 -16.80 4.00 -8.59
CA GLY A 86 -16.89 2.96 -9.61
C GLY A 86 -17.75 3.43 -10.78
N PRO A 87 -17.70 2.76 -11.94
CA PRO A 87 -18.50 3.15 -13.09
C PRO A 87 -19.95 3.29 -12.62
N ASN A 88 -20.55 4.46 -12.86
CA ASN A 88 -21.96 4.71 -12.58
C ASN A 88 -22.75 3.61 -13.30
N LEU A 89 -23.27 2.62 -12.57
CA LEU A 89 -24.09 1.54 -13.13
C LEU A 89 -25.53 2.02 -13.44
N ASP A 90 -25.74 3.34 -13.40
CA ASP A 90 -26.96 4.02 -13.80
C ASP A 90 -26.78 4.63 -15.22
N GLU A 91 -26.69 3.79 -16.26
CA GLU A 91 -27.16 4.09 -17.64
C GLU A 91 -27.68 2.83 -18.34
#